data_AF-A0A8S2N0L1-F1
#
_entry.id   AF-A0A8S2N0L1-F1
#
_cell.length_a   1.000
_cell.length_b   1.000
_cell.length_c   1.000
_cell.angle_alpha   90.00
_cell.angle_beta   90.00
_cell.angle_gamma   90.00
#
_symmetry.space_group_name_H-M   'P 1'
#
loop_
_entity.id
_entity.type
_entity.pdbx_description
1 polymer ?
#
loop_
_entity_poly.entity_id
_entity_poly.type
_entity_poly.pdbx_seq_one_letter_code
_entity_poly.pdbx_strand_id
1 'polypeptide(L)'
;CILVEEIEALFQDDSISRQTSNKKEVIHINKQPTPIRYMSMTAWNKLGCVKVDSKVLIDNTVCQSPSEKCFFGECEQCKDSVPSKFLEQSLGAVSHFDDSTWMVWSKPTSSPASTNDTSTSRKSSNNQVLLQKVNGSVADLLQEFDTQWLIFLKHSYIATEQSNYIRRIKSEANEYETIVIHIDFAENYSLLQQNSIMQAHWTTPQATIFTIHAKISKDNHQSMAIISDYLEHDVEFVHSTQRVIVDYIQSVYPGVKKINYVSDGAPQHFKNNKNILNLTYHYADFGLPVSWTF
;
A
#
# COMPACT_ATOMS: atom_id res chain seq x y z
N CYS A 1 -10.38 -19.77 -13.90
CA CYS A 1 -9.70 -18.79 -13.03
C CYS A 1 -8.43 -18.28 -13.71
N ILE A 2 -8.39 -16.98 -14.03
CA ILE A 2 -7.23 -16.27 -14.56
C ILE A 2 -6.60 -15.53 -13.39
N LEU A 3 -5.30 -15.74 -13.16
CA LEU A 3 -4.54 -15.06 -12.11
C LEU A 3 -3.69 -13.97 -12.76
N VAL A 4 -3.61 -12.81 -12.12
CA VAL A 4 -2.79 -11.67 -12.55
C VAL A 4 -1.89 -11.28 -11.41
N GLU A 5 -0.60 -11.63 -11.49
CA GLU A 5 0.39 -11.26 -10.48
C GLU A 5 0.88 -9.82 -10.72
N GLU A 6 0.56 -8.88 -9.84
CA GLU A 6 1.40 -7.69 -9.66
C GLU A 6 2.64 -8.12 -8.87
N ILE A 7 3.81 -7.95 -9.48
CA ILE A 7 5.07 -8.15 -8.77
C ILE A 7 5.21 -7.00 -7.76
N GLU A 8 4.98 -7.28 -6.48
CA GLU A 8 5.48 -6.45 -5.37
C GLU A 8 7.02 -6.51 -5.33
N ALA A 9 7.69 -6.01 -6.36
CA ALA A 9 9.15 -5.83 -6.40
C ALA A 9 9.55 -4.51 -5.71
N LEU A 10 8.97 -4.26 -4.54
CA LEU A 10 9.41 -3.18 -3.64
C LEU A 10 10.19 -3.72 -2.42
N PHE A 11 10.42 -5.03 -2.33
CA PHE A 11 11.12 -5.66 -1.21
C PHE A 11 12.17 -6.72 -1.59
N GLN A 12 12.91 -6.51 -2.69
CA GLN A 12 14.16 -7.23 -2.93
C GLN A 12 15.34 -6.28 -2.75
N ASP A 13 15.80 -6.19 -1.51
CA ASP A 13 17.19 -5.84 -1.23
C ASP A 13 17.96 -7.18 -1.15
N ASP A 14 18.86 -7.39 -2.10
CA ASP A 14 19.58 -8.66 -2.37
C ASP A 14 20.68 -8.98 -1.32
N SER A 15 20.47 -8.64 -0.04
CA SER A 15 21.52 -8.76 0.98
C SER A 15 21.13 -9.38 2.32
N ILE A 16 19.95 -9.97 2.47
CA ILE A 16 19.56 -10.62 3.75
C ILE A 16 19.29 -12.11 3.55
N SER A 17 20.31 -12.93 3.81
CA SER A 17 20.20 -14.37 3.93
C SER A 17 19.30 -14.75 5.12
N ARG A 18 18.07 -15.19 4.86
CA ARG A 18 17.17 -15.74 5.89
C ARG A 18 17.55 -17.20 6.20
N GLN A 19 18.12 -17.43 7.37
CA GLN A 19 18.02 -18.74 8.02
C GLN A 19 16.58 -18.94 8.50
N THR A 20 16.01 -20.08 8.11
CA THR A 20 14.66 -20.50 8.42
C THR A 20 14.56 -21.04 9.84
N SER A 21 13.56 -20.59 10.61
CA SER A 21 12.98 -21.43 11.67
C SER A 21 11.46 -21.28 11.69
N ASN A 22 10.80 -22.43 11.76
CA ASN A 22 9.38 -22.63 11.58
C ASN A 22 8.56 -22.14 12.78
N LYS A 23 7.64 -21.19 12.54
CA LYS A 23 6.29 -21.12 13.13
C LYS A 23 5.51 -20.03 12.40
N LYS A 24 4.51 -20.42 11.59
CA LYS A 24 3.61 -19.51 10.87
C LYS A 24 2.41 -19.21 11.76
N GLU A 25 2.41 -18.05 12.42
CA GLU A 25 1.18 -17.38 12.85
C GLU A 25 0.87 -16.29 11.83
N VAL A 26 -0.33 -16.36 11.25
CA VAL A 26 -0.79 -15.42 10.22
C VAL A 26 -1.42 -14.23 10.94
N ILE A 27 -0.68 -13.13 11.02
CA ILE A 27 -1.18 -11.84 11.53
C ILE A 27 -1.81 -11.11 10.35
N HIS A 28 -3.12 -10.85 10.42
CA HIS A 28 -3.86 -10.08 9.42
C HIS A 28 -3.56 -8.58 9.61
N ILE A 29 -2.82 -8.01 8.67
CA ILE A 29 -2.56 -6.56 8.59
C ILE A 29 -3.74 -5.92 7.86
N ASN A 30 -4.46 -5.03 8.53
CA ASN A 30 -5.65 -4.36 8.01
C ASN A 30 -5.26 -2.98 7.45
N LYS A 31 -4.66 -2.94 6.25
CA LYS A 31 -4.45 -1.68 5.52
C LYS A 31 -5.79 -1.20 4.97
N GLN A 32 -6.20 0.02 5.32
CA GLN A 32 -7.37 0.69 4.72
C GLN A 32 -7.12 0.84 3.21
N PRO A 33 -7.88 0.16 2.33
CA PRO A 33 -7.68 0.31 0.91
C PRO A 33 -8.30 1.62 0.44
N THR A 34 -7.54 2.40 -0.32
CA THR A 34 -8.12 3.24 -1.38
C THR A 34 -9.05 2.37 -2.23
N PRO A 35 -10.13 2.91 -2.84
CA PRO A 35 -11.08 2.11 -3.61
C PRO A 35 -10.48 1.71 -4.97
N ILE A 36 -9.38 0.96 -4.95
CA ILE A 36 -8.86 0.18 -6.06
C ILE A 36 -9.28 -1.24 -5.74
N ARG A 37 -10.05 -1.87 -6.63
CA ARG A 37 -10.54 -3.23 -6.46
C ARG A 37 -9.38 -4.21 -6.63
N TYR A 38 -8.61 -4.46 -5.57
CA TYR A 38 -7.55 -5.46 -5.57
C TYR A 38 -8.11 -6.89 -5.50
N MET A 39 -7.87 -7.72 -6.52
CA MET A 39 -8.15 -9.15 -6.40
C MET A 39 -7.08 -9.79 -5.49
N SER A 40 -7.43 -10.03 -4.23
CA SER A 40 -6.53 -10.66 -3.24
C SER A 40 -6.20 -12.12 -3.63
N MET A 41 -4.92 -12.46 -3.55
CA MET A 41 -4.29 -13.64 -4.16
C MET A 41 -3.58 -14.50 -3.10
N THR A 42 -4.33 -15.27 -2.30
CA THR A 42 -3.70 -16.21 -1.36
C THR A 42 -4.37 -17.59 -1.34
N ALA A 43 -3.51 -18.62 -1.37
CA ALA A 43 -3.74 -20.05 -1.56
C ALA A 43 -4.00 -20.47 -3.03
N TRP A 44 -4.10 -21.77 -3.31
CA TRP A 44 -4.68 -22.35 -4.55
C TRP A 44 -3.75 -22.84 -5.68
N ASN A 45 -2.60 -23.43 -5.32
CA ASN A 45 -1.82 -24.33 -6.22
C ASN A 45 -2.49 -25.70 -6.53
N LYS A 46 -3.81 -25.87 -6.31
CA LYS A 46 -4.50 -27.17 -6.46
C LYS A 46 -5.58 -27.24 -7.54
N LEU A 47 -5.84 -26.18 -8.32
CA LEU A 47 -7.01 -26.11 -9.22
C LEU A 47 -6.72 -25.89 -10.72
N GLY A 48 -5.49 -26.02 -11.22
CA GLY A 48 -5.24 -25.87 -12.66
C GLY A 48 -5.52 -24.47 -13.21
N CYS A 49 -5.33 -23.43 -12.38
CA CYS A 49 -5.51 -22.04 -12.79
C CYS A 49 -4.49 -21.60 -13.85
N VAL A 50 -4.92 -20.81 -14.83
CA VAL A 50 -4.03 -20.14 -15.78
C VAL A 50 -3.36 -18.99 -15.03
N LYS A 51 -2.06 -19.10 -14.83
CA LYS A 51 -1.25 -18.05 -14.21
C LYS A 51 -0.76 -17.09 -15.29
N VAL A 52 -1.21 -15.84 -15.24
CA VAL A 52 -0.77 -14.78 -16.15
C VAL A 52 -0.07 -13.70 -15.33
N ASP A 53 1.09 -13.26 -15.79
CA ASP A 53 1.80 -12.14 -15.16
C ASP A 53 1.12 -10.83 -15.57
N SER A 54 0.93 -9.90 -14.63
CA SER A 54 0.42 -8.56 -14.94
C SER A 54 1.27 -7.86 -16.01
N LYS A 55 2.59 -8.07 -15.98
CA LYS A 55 3.49 -7.50 -16.98
C LYS A 55 3.16 -8.00 -18.39
N VAL A 56 2.86 -9.30 -18.52
CA VAL A 56 2.46 -9.89 -19.80
C VAL A 56 1.15 -9.27 -20.27
N LEU A 57 0.19 -9.06 -19.39
CA LEU A 57 -1.07 -8.40 -19.77
C LEU A 57 -0.87 -6.94 -20.18
N ILE A 58 -0.02 -6.19 -19.47
CA ILE A 58 0.33 -4.82 -19.85
C ILE A 58 0.97 -4.84 -21.23
N ASP A 59 2.03 -5.62 -21.44
CA ASP A 59 2.78 -5.71 -22.70
C ASP A 59 1.89 -6.10 -23.90
N ASN A 60 0.81 -6.87 -23.68
CA ASN A 60 -0.14 -7.27 -24.72
C ASN A 60 -1.33 -6.30 -24.91
N THR A 61 -1.51 -5.32 -24.02
CA THR A 61 -2.63 -4.35 -24.11
C THR A 61 -2.16 -2.93 -24.41
N VAL A 62 -0.91 -2.57 -24.11
CA VAL A 62 -0.34 -1.25 -24.42
C VAL A 62 0.59 -1.30 -25.64
N CYS A 63 0.92 -0.14 -26.22
CA CYS A 63 1.86 -0.06 -27.33
C CYS A 63 3.27 -0.54 -26.94
N GLN A 64 4.04 -1.09 -27.89
CA GLN A 64 5.42 -1.59 -27.68
C GLN A 64 6.37 -0.57 -27.03
N SER A 65 6.19 0.72 -27.35
CA SER A 65 6.83 1.84 -26.66
C SER A 65 5.75 2.65 -25.95
N PRO A 66 5.34 2.24 -24.73
CA PRO A 66 4.20 2.85 -24.08
C PRO A 66 4.55 4.26 -23.60
N SER A 67 3.63 5.18 -23.84
CA SER A 67 3.67 6.54 -23.27
C SER A 67 2.67 6.66 -22.13
N GLU A 68 2.77 7.72 -21.34
CA GLU A 68 1.78 8.06 -20.30
C GLU A 68 0.34 7.93 -20.82
N LYS A 69 0.06 8.44 -22.02
CA LYS A 69 -1.27 8.37 -22.65
C LYS A 69 -1.81 6.94 -22.80
N CYS A 70 -0.94 5.94 -22.94
CA CYS A 70 -1.36 4.54 -23.04
C CYS A 70 -1.96 4.05 -21.71
N PHE A 71 -1.33 4.41 -20.58
CA PHE A 71 -1.79 4.01 -19.25
C PHE A 71 -3.01 4.80 -18.77
N PHE A 72 -3.21 6.01 -19.27
CA PHE A 72 -4.35 6.86 -18.92
C PHE A 72 -5.60 6.65 -19.80
N GLY A 73 -5.50 5.83 -20.85
CA GLY A 73 -6.61 5.52 -21.77
C GLY A 73 -6.82 6.60 -22.84
N GLU A 74 -5.79 7.39 -23.13
CA GLU A 74 -5.82 8.51 -24.06
C GLU A 74 -5.07 8.22 -25.39
N CYS A 75 -4.55 7.00 -25.54
CA CYS A 75 -3.82 6.59 -26.75
C CYS A 75 -4.77 6.02 -27.81
N GLU A 76 -4.81 6.64 -28.99
CA GLU A 76 -5.66 6.21 -30.10
C GLU A 76 -5.36 4.80 -30.62
N GLN A 77 -4.16 4.27 -30.36
CA GLN A 77 -3.75 2.94 -30.84
C GLN A 77 -4.16 1.80 -29.92
N CYS A 78 -4.22 2.03 -28.60
CA CYS A 78 -4.42 0.95 -27.62
C CYS A 78 -5.59 1.20 -26.63
N LYS A 79 -6.34 2.30 -26.75
CA LYS A 79 -7.48 2.60 -25.86
C LYS A 79 -8.56 1.51 -25.82
N ASP A 80 -8.76 0.79 -26.93
CA ASP A 80 -9.76 -0.27 -27.07
C ASP A 80 -9.17 -1.69 -26.86
N SER A 81 -7.90 -1.75 -26.45
CA SER A 81 -7.21 -2.99 -26.10
C SER A 81 -7.57 -3.37 -24.67
N VAL A 82 -8.32 -4.47 -24.55
CA VAL A 82 -8.78 -5.02 -23.28
C VAL A 82 -8.17 -6.40 -23.06
N PRO A 83 -7.88 -6.77 -21.80
CA PRO A 83 -7.22 -8.03 -21.49
C PRO A 83 -8.09 -9.25 -21.79
N SER A 84 -9.41 -9.15 -21.77
CA SER A 84 -10.31 -10.26 -22.13
C SER A 84 -9.96 -10.88 -23.49
N LYS A 85 -9.70 -10.06 -24.51
CA LYS A 85 -9.32 -10.52 -25.86
C LYS A 85 -8.07 -11.40 -25.87
N PHE A 86 -7.11 -11.13 -24.98
CA PHE A 86 -5.90 -11.92 -24.82
C PHE A 86 -6.16 -13.19 -24.00
N LEU A 87 -6.96 -13.04 -22.94
CA LEU A 87 -7.29 -14.13 -22.03
C LEU A 87 -8.17 -15.20 -22.67
N GLU A 88 -9.08 -14.81 -23.56
CA GLU A 88 -9.89 -15.72 -24.39
C GLU A 88 -9.03 -16.71 -25.18
N GLN A 89 -7.90 -16.26 -25.72
CA GLN A 89 -6.96 -17.14 -26.44
C GLN A 89 -6.27 -18.14 -25.50
N SER A 90 -6.18 -17.79 -24.22
CA SER A 90 -5.51 -18.59 -23.18
C SER A 90 -6.47 -19.50 -22.40
N LEU A 91 -7.80 -19.34 -22.56
CA LEU A 91 -8.82 -20.08 -21.81
C LEU A 91 -9.02 -21.53 -22.29
N GLY A 92 -8.46 -21.90 -23.45
CA GLY A 92 -8.46 -23.29 -23.93
C GLY A 92 -9.88 -23.86 -24.14
N ALA A 93 -10.24 -24.88 -23.35
CA ALA A 93 -11.53 -25.57 -23.43
C ALA A 93 -12.63 -24.98 -22.50
N VAL A 94 -12.33 -23.90 -21.77
CA VAL A 94 -13.27 -23.25 -20.85
C VAL A 94 -14.27 -22.43 -21.67
N SER A 95 -15.56 -22.71 -21.49
CA SER A 95 -16.65 -21.97 -22.13
C SER A 95 -16.94 -20.66 -21.38
N HIS A 96 -17.38 -19.64 -22.10
CA HIS A 96 -17.86 -18.39 -21.51
C HIS A 96 -19.03 -18.58 -20.54
N PHE A 97 -19.79 -19.66 -20.71
CA PHE A 97 -20.94 -20.01 -19.88
C PHE A 97 -20.57 -20.85 -18.65
N ASP A 98 -19.31 -21.25 -18.50
CA ASP A 98 -18.89 -22.03 -17.34
C ASP A 98 -18.98 -21.18 -16.07
N ASP A 99 -19.33 -21.84 -14.96
CA ASP A 99 -19.40 -21.19 -13.67
C ASP A 99 -17.99 -20.77 -13.20
N SER A 100 -17.92 -19.57 -12.62
CA SER A 100 -16.71 -18.93 -12.14
C SER A 100 -16.97 -18.26 -10.79
N THR A 101 -15.87 -17.95 -10.12
CA THR A 101 -15.88 -17.35 -8.79
C THR A 101 -14.67 -16.47 -8.61
N TRP A 102 -14.87 -15.26 -8.10
CA TRP A 102 -13.80 -14.30 -7.87
C TRP A 102 -14.07 -13.41 -6.65
N MET A 103 -13.05 -12.65 -6.24
CA MET A 103 -13.12 -11.79 -5.06
C MET A 103 -13.07 -10.32 -5.47
N VAL A 104 -13.93 -9.50 -4.88
CA VAL A 104 -14.02 -8.06 -5.17
C VAL A 104 -14.12 -7.26 -3.87
N TRP A 105 -13.30 -6.21 -3.76
CA TRP A 105 -13.48 -5.20 -2.70
C TRP A 105 -14.68 -4.31 -3.03
N SER A 106 -15.74 -4.43 -2.25
CA SER A 106 -16.94 -3.60 -2.42
C SER A 106 -17.56 -3.24 -1.07
N LYS A 107 -18.31 -2.14 -1.05
CA LYS A 107 -19.10 -1.80 0.12
C LYS A 107 -20.21 -2.84 0.29
N PRO A 108 -20.51 -3.29 1.51
CA PRO A 108 -21.64 -4.17 1.73
C PRO A 108 -22.89 -3.45 1.22
N THR A 109 -23.56 -4.02 0.22
CA THR A 109 -24.90 -3.60 -0.14
C THR A 109 -25.78 -3.87 1.07
N SER A 110 -26.54 -2.88 1.52
CA SER A 110 -27.60 -3.12 2.49
C SER A 110 -28.44 -4.27 1.94
N SER A 111 -28.42 -5.43 2.61
CA SER A 111 -29.28 -6.55 2.26
C SER A 111 -30.72 -6.01 2.09
N PRO A 112 -31.51 -6.53 1.14
CA PRO A 112 -32.92 -6.22 1.13
C PRO A 112 -33.43 -6.61 2.51
N ALA A 113 -33.92 -5.62 3.26
CA ALA A 113 -34.54 -5.87 4.54
C ALA A 113 -35.56 -6.98 4.33
N SER A 114 -35.40 -8.09 5.04
CA SER A 114 -36.53 -8.93 5.37
C SER A 114 -37.57 -7.99 5.98
N THR A 115 -38.63 -7.71 5.24
CA THR A 115 -39.77 -6.95 5.73
C THR A 115 -40.24 -7.62 7.01
N ASN A 116 -40.06 -6.92 8.14
CA ASN A 116 -40.93 -6.88 9.33
C ASN A 116 -40.16 -6.59 10.62
N ASP A 117 -39.29 -5.57 10.66
CA ASP A 117 -38.89 -5.00 11.95
C ASP A 117 -38.88 -3.47 11.90
N THR A 118 -39.91 -2.90 12.52
CA THR A 118 -40.03 -1.46 12.79
C THR A 118 -39.30 -1.13 14.07
N SER A 119 -37.97 -1.10 14.02
CA SER A 119 -37.19 -0.43 15.05
C SER A 119 -35.95 0.24 14.47
N THR A 120 -35.94 1.58 14.53
CA THR A 120 -34.77 2.47 14.43
C THR A 120 -33.68 2.07 13.43
N SER A 121 -33.78 2.60 12.21
CA SER A 121 -32.69 2.57 11.23
C SER A 121 -31.47 3.36 11.76
N ARG A 122 -30.57 2.69 12.46
CA ARG A 122 -29.18 3.14 12.55
C ARG A 122 -28.63 3.06 11.13
N LYS A 123 -28.46 4.20 10.47
CA LYS A 123 -27.64 4.31 9.27
C LYS A 123 -26.29 3.66 9.61
N SER A 124 -26.01 2.49 9.04
CA SER A 124 -24.69 1.86 9.17
C SER A 124 -23.69 2.78 8.47
N SER A 125 -22.97 3.58 9.26
CA SER A 125 -21.94 4.53 8.84
C SER A 125 -20.64 3.84 8.43
N ASN A 126 -20.66 2.52 8.24
CA ASN A 126 -19.47 1.77 7.92
C ASN A 126 -19.19 1.92 6.42
N ASN A 127 -18.46 2.98 6.07
CA ASN A 127 -17.85 3.19 4.76
C ASN A 127 -16.73 2.15 4.48
N GLN A 128 -16.73 1.04 5.24
CA GLN A 128 -15.74 -0.01 5.20
C GLN A 128 -15.94 -0.84 3.94
N VAL A 129 -14.87 -0.97 3.17
CA VAL A 129 -14.83 -1.84 2.00
C VAL A 129 -14.48 -3.24 2.48
N LEU A 130 -15.24 -4.25 2.04
CA LEU A 130 -15.04 -5.64 2.42
C LEU A 130 -14.72 -6.46 1.17
N LEU A 131 -13.86 -7.46 1.34
CA LEU A 131 -13.57 -8.43 0.30
C LEU A 131 -14.74 -9.41 0.20
N GLN A 132 -15.47 -9.37 -0.90
CA GLN A 132 -16.67 -10.18 -1.13
C GLN A 132 -16.41 -11.22 -2.21
N LYS A 133 -16.98 -12.41 -2.00
CA LYS A 133 -16.96 -13.50 -2.99
C LYS A 133 -18.13 -13.31 -3.95
N VAL A 134 -17.83 -13.22 -5.23
CA VAL A 134 -18.80 -13.13 -6.33
C VAL A 134 -18.79 -14.45 -7.09
N ASN A 135 -19.98 -14.97 -7.41
CA ASN A 135 -20.14 -16.10 -8.30
C ASN A 135 -20.87 -15.62 -9.55
N GLY A 136 -20.49 -16.12 -10.71
CA GLY A 136 -21.06 -15.76 -12.00
C GLY A 136 -20.42 -16.59 -13.10
N SER A 137 -20.68 -16.27 -14.36
CA SER A 137 -20.06 -16.95 -15.50
C SER A 137 -18.62 -16.49 -15.73
N VAL A 138 -17.87 -17.23 -16.55
CA VAL A 138 -16.56 -16.79 -17.06
C VAL A 138 -16.69 -15.48 -17.86
N ALA A 139 -17.78 -15.29 -18.60
CA ALA A 139 -18.06 -14.02 -19.28
C ALA A 139 -18.17 -12.85 -18.29
N ASP A 140 -18.89 -13.03 -17.18
CA ASP A 140 -19.04 -12.00 -16.14
C ASP A 140 -17.68 -11.64 -15.51
N LEU A 141 -16.82 -12.64 -15.29
CA LEU A 141 -15.46 -12.43 -14.78
C LEU A 141 -14.62 -11.59 -15.76
N LEU A 142 -14.62 -11.93 -17.06
CA LEU A 142 -13.85 -11.21 -18.07
C LEU A 142 -14.33 -9.76 -18.21
N GLN A 143 -15.64 -9.54 -18.18
CA GLN A 143 -16.22 -8.21 -18.22
C GLN A 143 -15.82 -7.38 -17.00
N GLU A 144 -15.89 -7.94 -15.79
CA GLU A 144 -15.43 -7.25 -14.58
C GLU A 144 -13.94 -6.91 -14.68
N PHE A 145 -13.11 -7.82 -15.21
CA PHE A 145 -11.68 -7.58 -15.41
C PHE A 145 -11.42 -6.41 -16.36
N ASP A 146 -12.11 -6.36 -17.50
CA ASP A 146 -12.00 -5.26 -18.46
C ASP A 146 -12.44 -3.92 -17.85
N THR A 147 -13.47 -3.91 -17.00
CA THR A 147 -13.92 -2.67 -16.34
C THR A 147 -12.89 -2.09 -15.38
N GLN A 148 -12.07 -2.96 -14.76
CA GLN A 148 -11.02 -2.54 -13.83
C GLN A 148 -9.69 -2.26 -14.54
N TRP A 149 -9.55 -2.67 -15.80
CA TRP A 149 -8.28 -2.65 -16.50
C TRP A 149 -7.65 -1.25 -16.59
N LEU A 150 -8.44 -0.24 -16.94
CA LEU A 150 -7.92 1.13 -17.03
C LEU A 150 -7.49 1.68 -15.67
N ILE A 151 -8.20 1.31 -14.60
CA ILE A 151 -7.83 1.72 -13.22
C ILE A 151 -6.51 1.06 -12.84
N PHE A 152 -6.35 -0.22 -13.18
CA PHE A 152 -5.13 -0.98 -12.97
C PHE A 152 -3.94 -0.37 -13.76
N LEU A 153 -4.10 -0.07 -15.05
CA LEU A 153 -3.05 0.55 -15.87
C LEU A 153 -2.58 1.89 -15.27
N LYS A 154 -3.51 2.75 -14.86
CA LYS A 154 -3.20 4.02 -14.20
C LYS A 154 -2.41 3.79 -12.90
N HIS A 155 -2.86 2.85 -12.09
CA HIS A 155 -2.18 2.51 -10.84
C HIS A 155 -0.76 2.01 -11.09
N SER A 156 -0.59 1.06 -12.00
CA SER A 156 0.71 0.46 -12.35
C SER A 156 1.71 1.51 -12.84
N TYR A 157 1.27 2.43 -13.71
CA TYR A 157 2.10 3.54 -14.17
C TYR A 157 2.52 4.47 -13.03
N ILE A 158 1.55 4.95 -12.23
CA ILE A 158 1.81 5.87 -11.12
C ILE A 158 2.75 5.23 -10.10
N ALA A 159 2.50 3.98 -9.71
CA ALA A 159 3.34 3.26 -8.76
C ALA A 159 4.78 3.06 -9.28
N THR A 160 4.93 2.78 -10.57
CA THR A 160 6.25 2.65 -11.23
C THR A 160 6.99 3.98 -11.23
N GLU A 161 6.34 5.06 -11.63
CA GLU A 161 6.95 6.40 -11.66
C GLU A 161 7.30 6.92 -10.26
N GLN A 162 6.42 6.70 -9.27
CA GLN A 162 6.71 7.01 -7.87
C GLN A 162 7.92 6.22 -7.36
N SER A 163 7.98 4.92 -7.66
CA SER A 163 9.10 4.06 -7.27
C SER A 163 10.42 4.52 -7.89
N ASN A 164 10.40 4.87 -9.18
CA ASN A 164 11.55 5.40 -9.90
C ASN A 164 12.03 6.74 -9.31
N TYR A 165 11.09 7.65 -9.02
CA TYR A 165 11.39 8.92 -8.38
C TYR A 165 12.00 8.74 -6.99
N ILE A 166 11.41 7.87 -6.15
CA ILE A 166 11.92 7.57 -4.80
C ILE A 166 13.32 6.96 -4.88
N ARG A 167 13.56 6.04 -5.82
CA ARG A 167 14.89 5.45 -6.05
C ARG A 167 15.91 6.53 -6.42
N ARG A 168 15.52 7.47 -7.30
CA ARG A 168 16.37 8.58 -7.73
C ARG A 168 16.75 9.49 -6.57
N ILE A 169 15.79 9.99 -5.79
CA ILE A 169 16.09 10.87 -4.64
C ILE A 169 16.95 10.16 -3.58
N LYS A 170 16.74 8.85 -3.37
CA LYS A 170 17.58 8.05 -2.46
C LYS A 170 19.01 7.90 -2.97
N SER A 171 19.21 7.83 -4.29
CA SER A 171 20.54 7.76 -4.91
C SER A 171 21.28 9.10 -4.90
N GLU A 172 20.53 10.20 -4.88
CA GLU A 172 21.03 11.59 -4.80
C GLU A 172 21.26 12.07 -3.36
N ALA A 173 20.93 11.25 -2.35
CA ALA A 173 21.07 11.61 -0.94
C ALA A 173 22.53 11.93 -0.57
N ASN A 174 22.72 12.97 0.23
CA ASN A 174 24.03 13.51 0.62
C ASN A 174 23.98 14.12 2.04
N GLU A 175 24.93 13.73 2.88
CA GLU A 175 25.04 14.15 4.29
C GLU A 175 25.29 15.66 4.50
N TYR A 176 25.78 16.37 3.47
CA TYR A 176 26.03 17.83 3.49
C TYR A 176 24.98 18.64 2.72
N GLU A 177 23.94 17.99 2.19
CA GLU A 177 22.93 18.65 1.38
C GLU A 177 21.53 18.17 1.72
N THR A 178 21.14 16.99 1.24
CA THR A 178 19.78 16.45 1.42
C THR A 178 19.81 15.01 1.91
N ILE A 179 19.15 14.76 3.03
CA ILE A 179 18.90 13.41 3.56
C ILE A 179 17.47 13.00 3.20
N VAL A 180 17.28 11.74 2.83
CA VAL A 180 15.94 11.19 2.53
C VAL A 180 15.47 10.33 3.71
N ILE A 181 14.31 10.65 4.26
CA ILE A 181 13.73 9.94 5.40
C ILE A 181 12.48 9.23 4.94
N HIS A 182 12.54 7.91 4.89
CA HIS A 182 11.41 7.07 4.55
C HIS A 182 10.72 6.62 5.83
N ILE A 183 9.47 7.00 6.00
CA ILE A 183 8.64 6.68 7.17
C ILE A 183 7.44 5.85 6.72
N ASP A 184 7.05 4.89 7.56
CA ASP A 184 5.88 4.04 7.33
C ASP A 184 4.79 4.33 8.37
N PHE A 185 3.62 3.72 8.21
CA PHE A 185 2.51 3.80 9.15
C PHE A 185 2.95 3.36 10.57
N ALA A 186 2.65 4.19 11.58
CA ALA A 186 2.88 3.84 12.98
C ALA A 186 1.84 2.83 13.45
N GLU A 187 2.25 1.77 14.14
CA GLU A 187 1.32 0.74 14.64
C GLU A 187 1.38 0.60 16.15
N ASN A 188 0.22 0.31 16.75
CA ASN A 188 0.08 -0.02 18.17
C ASN A 188 0.35 -1.50 18.41
N TYR A 189 1.37 -1.80 19.22
CA TYR A 189 1.75 -3.15 19.61
C TYR A 189 1.38 -3.40 21.07
N SER A 190 0.71 -4.52 21.33
CA SER A 190 0.47 -5.00 22.68
C SER A 190 1.75 -5.57 23.28
N LEU A 191 2.14 -5.05 24.44
CA LEU A 191 3.31 -5.51 25.18
C LEU A 191 2.93 -6.73 26.00
N LEU A 192 3.40 -7.90 25.56
CA LEU A 192 3.21 -9.16 26.28
C LEU A 192 4.42 -9.45 27.16
N GLN A 193 4.21 -9.52 28.46
CA GLN A 193 5.25 -9.95 29.39
C GLN A 193 5.43 -11.48 29.29
N GLN A 194 6.63 -11.92 28.92
CA GLN A 194 6.94 -13.33 28.64
C GLN A 194 6.77 -14.28 29.85
N ASN A 195 6.85 -13.75 31.07
CA ASN A 195 6.66 -14.49 32.33
C ASN A 195 5.65 -13.77 33.25
N SER A 196 4.46 -13.46 32.74
CA SER A 196 3.42 -12.78 33.52
C SER A 196 2.74 -13.71 34.53
N ILE A 197 2.43 -13.17 35.71
CA ILE A 197 1.49 -13.82 36.64
C ILE A 197 0.08 -13.79 36.03
N MET A 198 -0.78 -14.77 36.37
CA MET A 198 -2.15 -14.87 35.81
C MET A 198 -2.95 -13.56 35.86
N GLN A 199 -2.74 -12.73 36.88
CA GLN A 199 -3.46 -11.46 37.04
C GLN A 199 -3.08 -10.40 35.99
N ALA A 200 -1.85 -10.44 35.44
CA ALA A 200 -1.39 -9.54 34.40
C ALA A 200 -1.94 -9.89 33.00
N HIS A 201 -2.71 -10.98 32.87
CA HIS A 201 -3.40 -11.37 31.64
C HIS A 201 -4.55 -10.41 31.24
N TRP A 202 -5.05 -9.60 32.17
CA TRP A 202 -6.21 -8.72 31.93
C TRP A 202 -5.84 -7.32 31.42
N THR A 203 -4.56 -6.95 31.45
CA THR A 203 -4.08 -5.64 31.00
C THR A 203 -2.80 -5.81 30.20
N THR A 204 -2.90 -5.72 28.87
CA THR A 204 -1.73 -5.63 28.00
C THR A 204 -1.55 -4.17 27.62
N PRO A 205 -0.59 -3.44 28.22
CA PRO A 205 -0.30 -2.08 27.78
C PRO A 205 0.12 -2.11 26.31
N GLN A 206 -0.20 -1.05 25.58
CA GLN A 206 0.19 -0.90 24.19
C GLN A 206 1.26 0.18 24.08
N ALA A 207 2.08 0.08 23.03
CA ALA A 207 3.01 1.11 22.63
C ALA A 207 2.95 1.30 21.12
N THR A 208 3.02 2.54 20.68
CA THR A 208 3.21 2.90 19.28
C THR A 208 4.65 2.65 18.90
N ILE A 209 4.87 1.91 17.81
CA ILE A 209 6.18 1.78 17.17
C ILE A 209 6.10 2.49 15.82
N PHE A 210 6.98 3.48 15.64
CA PHE A 210 7.10 4.25 14.41
C PHE A 210 8.46 3.99 13.77
N THR A 211 8.46 3.31 12.63
CA THR A 211 9.66 2.86 11.92
C THR A 211 10.14 3.91 10.92
N ILE A 212 11.44 4.12 10.89
CA ILE A 212 12.09 5.15 10.08
C ILE A 212 13.32 4.55 9.40
N HIS A 213 13.44 4.78 8.10
CA HIS A 213 14.62 4.47 7.34
C HIS A 213 15.21 5.77 6.75
N ALA A 214 16.34 6.22 7.28
CA ALA A 214 17.06 7.39 6.81
C ALA A 214 18.16 6.99 5.82
N LYS A 215 18.07 7.49 4.58
CA LYS A 215 19.12 7.40 3.58
C LYS A 215 19.97 8.66 3.66
N ILE A 216 21.16 8.52 4.25
CA ILE A 216 22.07 9.63 4.54
C ILE A 216 22.93 9.96 3.32
N SER A 217 23.48 8.92 2.69
CA SER A 217 24.26 9.02 1.45
C SER A 217 24.05 7.77 0.59
N LYS A 218 24.70 7.72 -0.58
CA LYS A 218 24.63 6.56 -1.49
C LYS A 218 24.93 5.23 -0.79
N ASP A 219 25.91 5.20 0.10
CA ASP A 219 26.36 3.97 0.78
C ASP A 219 26.00 3.93 2.27
N ASN A 220 25.54 5.05 2.84
CA ASN A 220 25.17 5.15 4.25
C ASN A 220 23.65 5.23 4.44
N HIS A 221 23.11 4.33 5.25
CA HIS A 221 21.71 4.32 5.65
C HIS A 221 21.59 3.98 7.14
N GLN A 222 20.52 4.46 7.76
CA GLN A 222 20.23 4.21 9.16
C GLN A 222 18.77 3.78 9.31
N SER A 223 18.56 2.76 10.15
CA SER A 223 17.23 2.34 10.56
C SER A 223 17.01 2.79 12.00
N MET A 224 15.89 3.43 12.25
CA MET A 224 15.50 3.96 13.54
C MET A 224 14.07 3.52 13.85
N ALA A 225 13.74 3.48 15.14
CA ALA A 225 12.38 3.31 15.59
C ALA A 225 12.12 4.28 16.75
N ILE A 226 10.99 4.97 16.72
CA ILE A 226 10.49 5.74 17.84
C ILE A 226 9.44 4.89 18.55
N ILE A 227 9.59 4.73 19.86
CA ILE A 227 8.65 4.01 20.73
C ILE A 227 7.97 5.06 21.60
N SER A 228 6.64 5.04 21.63
CA SER A 228 5.83 5.98 22.40
C SER A 228 4.65 5.28 23.07
N ASP A 229 4.24 5.78 24.22
CA ASP A 229 2.98 5.45 24.89
C ASP A 229 1.79 6.25 24.33
N TYR A 230 2.02 7.19 23.41
CA TYR A 230 0.97 7.90 22.68
C TYR A 230 0.39 7.00 21.58
N LEU A 231 -0.84 6.52 21.79
CA LEU A 231 -1.51 5.54 20.93
C LEU A 231 -2.30 6.15 19.77
N GLU A 232 -2.49 7.47 19.78
CA GLU A 232 -3.16 8.17 18.69
C GLU A 232 -2.16 8.40 17.57
N HIS A 233 -2.55 8.04 16.35
CA HIS A 233 -1.72 8.26 15.19
C HIS A 233 -2.28 9.45 14.40
N ASP A 234 -2.00 10.64 14.93
CA ASP A 234 -2.48 11.91 14.40
C ASP A 234 -1.30 12.76 13.89
N VAL A 235 -1.60 14.02 13.60
CA VAL A 235 -0.64 14.95 12.99
C VAL A 235 0.31 15.52 14.06
N GLU A 236 -0.17 15.58 15.29
CA GLU A 236 0.54 15.97 16.48
C GLU A 236 1.64 14.94 16.83
N PHE A 237 1.34 13.64 16.65
CA PHE A 237 2.33 12.57 16.72
C PHE A 237 3.40 12.70 15.62
N VAL A 238 3.00 12.97 14.38
CA VAL A 238 3.94 13.20 13.27
C VAL A 238 4.86 14.38 13.55
N HIS A 239 4.32 15.52 14.04
CA HIS A 239 5.14 16.68 14.41
C HIS A 239 6.16 16.37 15.51
N SER A 240 5.71 15.65 16.54
CA SER A 240 6.55 15.27 17.68
C SER A 240 7.67 14.32 17.27
N THR A 241 7.37 13.34 16.41
CA THR A 241 8.37 12.41 15.87
C THR A 241 9.35 13.11 14.94
N GLN A 242 8.89 14.04 14.09
CA GLN A 242 9.75 14.88 13.25
C GLN A 242 10.76 15.66 14.08
N ARG A 243 10.35 16.24 15.22
CA ARG A 243 11.28 16.93 16.12
C ARG A 243 12.43 16.03 16.55
N VAL A 244 12.11 14.83 17.06
CA VAL A 244 13.11 13.84 17.50
C VAL A 244 14.05 13.46 16.36
N ILE A 245 13.50 13.24 15.16
CA ILE A 245 14.27 12.90 13.96
C ILE A 245 15.21 14.05 13.57
N VAL A 246 14.70 15.28 13.52
CA VAL A 246 15.47 16.45 13.12
C VAL A 246 16.59 16.75 14.12
N ASP A 247 16.30 16.72 15.42
CA ASP A 247 17.28 16.93 16.48
C ASP A 247 18.42 15.89 16.36
N TYR A 248 18.07 14.62 16.15
CA TYR A 248 19.05 13.56 15.92
C TYR A 248 19.90 13.84 14.67
N ILE A 249 19.26 14.14 13.54
CA ILE A 249 19.96 14.39 12.28
C ILE A 249 20.88 15.60 12.37
N GLN A 250 20.45 16.72 12.95
CA GLN A 250 21.29 17.91 13.12
C GLN A 250 22.48 17.64 14.05
N SER A 251 22.32 16.77 15.06
CA SER A 251 23.40 16.40 15.97
C SER A 251 24.47 15.53 15.31
N VAL A 252 24.07 14.58 14.46
CA VAL A 252 24.97 13.60 13.82
C VAL A 252 25.51 14.13 12.48
N TYR A 253 24.70 14.87 11.74
CA TYR A 253 24.95 15.38 10.39
C TYR A 253 24.74 16.90 10.33
N PRO A 254 25.58 17.70 11.01
CA PRO A 254 25.39 19.16 11.12
C PRO A 254 25.51 19.90 9.78
N GLY A 255 26.06 19.26 8.75
CA GLY A 255 26.16 19.80 7.39
C GLY A 255 24.88 19.70 6.57
N VAL A 256 23.86 18.97 7.03
CA VAL A 256 22.62 18.80 6.28
C VAL A 256 21.92 20.13 6.07
N LYS A 257 21.40 20.35 4.86
CA LYS A 257 20.70 21.60 4.50
C LYS A 257 19.22 21.40 4.30
N LYS A 258 18.77 20.17 4.06
CA LYS A 258 17.38 19.84 3.75
C LYS A 258 17.05 18.38 4.09
N ILE A 259 15.79 18.14 4.45
CA ILE A 259 15.22 16.80 4.58
C ILE A 259 14.18 16.56 3.49
N ASN A 260 14.16 15.36 2.91
CA ASN A 260 13.07 14.90 2.05
C ASN A 260 12.36 13.69 2.71
N TYR A 261 11.14 13.87 3.18
CA TYR A 261 10.35 12.77 3.72
C TYR A 261 9.67 11.99 2.59
N VAL A 262 9.57 10.67 2.76
CA VAL A 262 8.84 9.74 1.89
C VAL A 262 7.89 8.94 2.78
N SER A 263 6.62 8.81 2.39
CA SER A 263 5.61 8.08 3.19
C SER A 263 4.50 7.47 2.34
N ASP A 264 3.78 6.48 2.85
CA ASP A 264 2.69 5.76 2.17
C ASP A 264 1.37 6.54 2.00
N GLY A 265 1.35 7.85 2.27
CA GLY A 265 0.19 8.70 2.03
C GLY A 265 -1.04 8.40 2.90
N ALA A 266 -0.86 7.68 4.02
CA ALA A 266 -1.90 7.45 5.02
C ALA A 266 -2.58 8.78 5.42
N PRO A 267 -3.90 8.96 5.19
CA PRO A 267 -4.55 10.25 5.43
C PRO A 267 -4.55 10.70 6.89
N GLN A 268 -4.59 9.74 7.84
CA GLN A 268 -4.59 10.04 9.27
C GLN A 268 -3.28 10.70 9.71
N HIS A 269 -2.15 10.27 9.12
CA HIS A 269 -0.82 10.75 9.51
C HIS A 269 -0.32 11.85 8.57
N PHE A 270 -0.23 11.53 7.28
CA PHE A 270 0.65 12.23 6.36
C PHE A 270 -0.12 13.03 5.32
N LYS A 271 -1.19 12.45 4.74
CA LYS A 271 -1.94 13.05 3.63
C LYS A 271 -3.18 13.80 4.11
N ASN A 272 -2.96 14.84 4.92
CA ASN A 272 -4.02 15.73 5.39
C ASN A 272 -3.56 17.20 5.44
N ASN A 273 -4.53 18.12 5.53
CA ASN A 273 -4.28 19.56 5.52
C ASN A 273 -3.49 20.06 6.74
N LYS A 274 -3.63 19.40 7.91
CA LYS A 274 -2.87 19.77 9.11
C LYS A 274 -1.39 19.42 8.94
N ASN A 275 -1.05 18.28 8.33
CA ASN A 275 0.34 17.94 8.05
C ASN A 275 0.96 18.92 7.04
N ILE A 276 0.18 19.45 6.09
CA ILE A 276 0.66 20.54 5.21
C ILE A 276 1.06 21.78 6.03
N LEU A 277 0.33 22.07 7.12
CA LEU A 277 0.70 23.14 8.05
C LEU A 277 2.04 22.86 8.73
N ASN A 278 2.25 21.63 9.23
CA ASN A 278 3.54 21.21 9.81
C ASN A 278 4.68 21.41 8.79
N LEU A 279 4.47 21.04 7.52
CA LEU A 279 5.49 21.22 6.48
C LEU A 279 5.76 22.69 6.16
N THR A 280 4.73 23.53 6.20
CA THR A 280 4.84 24.98 5.95
C THR A 280 5.68 25.65 7.02
N TYR A 281 5.53 25.25 8.28
CA TYR A 281 6.25 25.82 9.42
C TYR A 281 7.51 25.02 9.81
N HIS A 282 7.85 23.95 9.10
CA HIS A 282 8.96 23.06 9.44
C HIS A 282 10.30 23.80 9.61
N TYR A 283 10.59 24.80 8.78
CA TYR A 283 11.80 25.62 8.96
C TYR A 283 11.75 26.49 10.22
N ALA A 284 10.59 27.07 10.53
CA ALA A 284 10.42 27.89 11.73
C ALA A 284 10.53 27.04 13.01
N ASP A 285 9.98 25.82 12.98
CA ASP A 285 9.93 24.92 14.13
C ASP A 285 11.25 24.17 14.37
N PHE A 286 11.95 23.77 13.30
CA PHE A 286 13.10 22.87 13.38
C PHE A 286 14.38 23.41 12.74
N GLY A 287 14.34 24.59 12.12
CA GLY A 287 15.51 25.21 11.48
C GLY A 287 15.98 24.54 10.18
N LEU A 288 15.24 23.57 9.64
CA LEU A 288 15.56 22.87 8.39
C LEU A 288 14.42 22.96 7.38
N PRO A 289 14.69 23.28 6.10
CA PRO A 289 13.71 23.18 5.06
C PRO A 289 13.40 21.72 4.74
N VAL A 290 12.19 21.49 4.24
CA VAL A 290 11.65 20.15 4.01
C VAL A 290 11.02 20.03 2.62
N SER A 291 11.06 18.84 2.05
CA SER A 291 10.12 18.40 1.02
C SER A 291 9.47 17.08 1.43
N TRP A 292 8.30 16.79 0.86
CA TRP A 292 7.57 15.56 1.14
C TRP A 292 7.14 14.89 -0.15
N THR A 293 7.38 13.58 -0.24
CA THR A 293 7.04 12.72 -1.37
C THR A 293 6.07 11.63 -0.90
N PHE A 294 5.01 11.40 -1.66
CA PHE A 294 4.04 10.33 -1.44
C PHE A 294 4.14 9.27 -2.54
#